data_AF-A0A7W0JJH2-F1
#
_entry.id   AF-A0A7W0JJH2-F1
#
_cell.length_a   1.000
_cell.length_b   1.000
_cell.length_c   1.000
_cell.angle_alpha   90.00
_cell.angle_beta   90.00
_cell.angle_gamma   90.00
#
_symmetry.space_group_name_H-M   'P 1'
#
loop_
_entity.id
_entity.type
_entity.pdbx_description
1 polymer ?
#
loop_
_entity_poly.entity_id
_entity_poly.type
_entity_poly.pdbx_seq_one_letter_code
_entity_poly.pdbx_strand_id
1 'polypeptide(L)' 'MTFDPQLATLGALTMAIGFTMYYAGLKKNMLELKRQRRICPACGRRIAGRVCNAH' A
#
# COMPACT_ATOMS: atom_id res chain seq x y z
N MET A 1 -36.64 -0.72 17.05
CA MET A 1 -35.78 -0.73 15.84
C MET A 1 -35.51 -2.17 15.50
N THR A 2 -36.09 -2.67 14.42
CA THR A 2 -35.83 -4.03 13.93
C THR A 2 -34.45 -4.05 13.29
N PHE A 3 -33.50 -4.74 13.92
CA PHE A 3 -32.19 -4.98 13.32
C PHE A 3 -32.37 -5.93 12.15
N ASP A 4 -32.20 -5.42 10.94
CA ASP A 4 -32.24 -6.23 9.74
C ASP A 4 -30.88 -6.96 9.58
N PRO A 5 -30.85 -8.30 9.68
CA PRO A 5 -29.61 -9.05 9.64
C PRO A 5 -28.94 -9.02 8.26
N GLN A 6 -29.70 -8.76 7.19
CA GLN A 6 -29.15 -8.67 5.84
C GLN A 6 -28.36 -7.37 5.66
N LEU A 7 -28.89 -6.25 6.16
CA LEU A 7 -28.17 -4.98 6.22
C LEU A 7 -26.91 -5.07 7.09
N ALA A 8 -26.98 -5.74 8.25
CA ALA A 8 -25.83 -5.92 9.13
C ALA A 8 -24.71 -6.74 8.45
N THR A 9 -25.06 -7.84 7.79
CA THR A 9 -24.08 -8.69 7.08
C THR A 9 -23.47 -7.98 5.87
N LEU A 10 -24.27 -7.22 5.11
CA LEU A 10 -23.79 -6.43 3.98
C LEU A 10 -22.84 -5.31 4.45
N GLY A 11 -23.16 -4.63 5.55
CA GLY A 11 -22.28 -3.64 6.17
C GLY A 11 -20.95 -4.26 6.63
N ALA A 12 -21.00 -5.43 7.28
CA ALA A 12 -19.79 -6.11 7.72
C ALA A 12 -18.88 -6.52 6.54
N LEU A 13 -19.46 -7.06 5.46
CA LEU A 13 -18.70 -7.47 4.27
C LEU A 13 -18.07 -6.30 3.54
N THR A 14 -18.84 -5.24 3.30
CA THR A 14 -18.34 -4.03 2.62
C THR A 14 -17.22 -3.37 3.42
N MET A 15 -17.35 -3.31 4.74
CA MET A 15 -16.33 -2.77 5.64
C MET A 15 -15.07 -3.64 5.65
N ALA A 16 -15.20 -4.97 5.66
CA ALA A 16 -14.06 -5.88 5.55
C ALA A 16 -13.31 -5.73 4.21
N ILE A 17 -14.05 -5.63 3.09
CA ILE A 17 -13.46 -5.41 1.76
C ILE A 17 -12.76 -4.05 1.71
N GLY A 18 -13.43 -2.98 2.17
CA GLY A 18 -12.84 -1.65 2.21
C GLY A 18 -11.57 -1.59 3.05
N PHE A 19 -11.57 -2.24 4.22
CA PHE A 19 -10.40 -2.31 5.10
C PHE A 19 -9.22 -3.04 4.44
N THR A 20 -9.47 -4.19 3.81
CA THR A 20 -8.41 -4.95 3.12
C THR A 20 -7.82 -4.18 1.93
N MET A 21 -8.67 -3.53 1.13
CA MET A 21 -8.22 -2.65 0.03
C MET A 21 -7.39 -1.48 0.56
N TYR A 22 -7.84 -0.81 1.62
CA TYR A 22 -7.12 0.30 2.24
C TYR A 22 -5.75 -0.14 2.78
N TYR A 23 -5.71 -1.25 3.51
CA TYR A 23 -4.47 -1.80 4.05
C TYR A 23 -3.48 -2.22 2.95
N ALA A 24 -3.96 -2.84 1.87
CA ALA A 24 -3.14 -3.17 0.71
C ALA A 24 -2.58 -1.90 0.03
N GLY A 25 -3.41 -0.86 -0.12
CA GLY A 25 -3.00 0.44 -0.65
C GLY A 25 -1.93 1.12 0.20
N LEU A 26 -2.08 1.09 1.52
CA LEU A 26 -1.07 1.60 2.46
C LEU A 26 0.26 0.86 2.34
N LYS A 27 0.23 -0.49 2.26
CA LYS A 27 1.46 -1.28 2.05
C LYS A 27 2.12 -0.94 0.72
N LYS A 28 1.34 -0.76 -0.35
CA LYS A 28 1.86 -0.37 -1.67
C LYS A 28 2.51 1.01 -1.61
N ASN A 29 1.83 2.01 -1.06
CA ASN A 29 2.39 3.36 -0.90
C ASN A 29 3.67 3.35 -0.05
N MET A 30 3.71 2.54 1.01
CA MET A 30 4.91 2.38 1.83
C MET A 30 6.06 1.71 1.07
N LEU A 31 5.77 0.70 0.25
CA LEU A 31 6.74 0.04 -0.63
C LEU A 31 7.26 0.99 -1.72
N GLU A 32 6.40 1.82 -2.30
CA GLU A 32 6.78 2.83 -3.30
C GLU A 32 7.65 3.91 -2.67
N LEU A 33 7.31 4.40 -1.47
CA LEU A 33 8.13 5.32 -0.71
C LEU A 33 9.51 4.71 -0.37
N LYS A 34 9.54 3.45 0.07
CA LYS A 34 10.79 2.73 0.34
C LYS A 34 11.62 2.53 -0.93
N ARG A 35 10.97 2.22 -2.05
CA ARG A 35 11.63 2.03 -3.36
C ARG A 35 12.20 3.33 -3.90
N GLN A 36 11.51 4.46 -3.74
CA GLN A 36 12.03 5.79 -4.06
C GLN A 36 13.26 6.16 -3.21
N ARG A 37 13.34 5.67 -1.97
CA ARG A 37 14.48 5.95 -1.07
C ARG A 37 15.67 5.00 -1.24
N ARG A 38 15.74 4.18 -2.30
CA ARG A 38 16.92 3.33 -2.53
C ARG A 38 18.15 4.20 -2.80
N ILE A 39 19.08 4.22 -1.85
CA ILE A 39 20.39 4.88 -1.97
C ILE A 39 21.38 3.84 -2.47
N CYS A 40 22.21 4.19 -3.45
CA CYS A 40 23.26 3.28 -3.92
C CYS A 40 24.38 3.16 -2.88
N PRO A 41 24.79 1.93 -2.50
CA PRO A 41 25.90 1.74 -1.56
C PRO A 41 27.26 2.17 -2.13
N ALA A 42 27.43 2.19 -3.46
CA ALA A 42 28.68 2.59 -4.11
C ALA A 42 28.73 4.09 -4.44
N CYS A 43 27.64 4.64 -4.99
CA CYS A 43 27.60 6.00 -5.53
C CYS A 43 26.94 7.03 -4.58
N GLY A 44 26.33 6.59 -3.46
CA GLY A 44 25.64 7.45 -2.48
C GLY A 44 24.37 8.16 -2.99
N ARG A 45 24.04 8.04 -4.28
CA ARG A 45 22.92 8.72 -4.94
C ARG A 45 21.62 7.93 -4.81
N ARG A 46 20.49 8.65 -4.85
CA ARG A 46 19.14 8.06 -4.87
C ARG A 46 18.87 7.43 -6.23
N ILE A 47 18.62 6.13 -6.27
CA ILE A 47 18.41 5.35 -7.48
C ILE A 47 16.91 5.34 -7.83
N ALA A 48 16.54 5.97 -8.94
CA ALA A 48 15.18 5.86 -9.49
C ALA A 48 14.94 4.55 -10.27
N GLY A 49 16.00 3.88 -10.74
CA GLY A 49 15.96 2.67 -11.58
C GLY A 49 16.22 1.34 -10.84
N ARG A 50 16.51 0.29 -11.64
CA ARG A 50 16.93 -1.04 -11.12
C ARG A 50 18.44 -1.07 -10.78
N VAL A 51 19.24 -0.21 -11.40
CA VAL A 51 20.70 -0.10 -11.26
C VAL A 51 21.10 1.37 -11.04
N CYS A 52 22.24 1.65 -10.39
CA CYS A 52 22.81 3.02 -10.36
C CYS A 52 23.32 3.31 -11.78
N ASN A 53 22.54 4.04 -12.58
CA ASN A 53 23.02 4.66 -13.82
C ASN A 53 23.84 5.90 -13.44
N ALA A 54 25.05 5.66 -12.94
CA ALA A 54 26.11 6.65 -12.92
C ALA A 54 26.96 6.39 -14.16
N HIS A 55 26.58 7.01 -15.27
CA HIS A 55 27.52 7.32 -16.33
C HIS A 55 28.08 8.71 -16.07
#